data_AF-A0A7C6MW74-F1
#
_entry.id   AF-A0A7C6MW74-F1
#
_cell.length_a   1.000
_cell.length_b   1.000
_cell.length_c   1.000
_cell.angle_alpha   90.00
_cell.angle_beta   90.00
_cell.angle_gamma   90.00
#
_symmetry.space_group_name_H-M   'P 1'
#
loop_
_entity.id
_entity.type
_entity.pdbx_description
1 polymer ?
#
loop_
_entity_poly.entity_id
_entity_poly.type
_entity_poly.pdbx_seq_one_letter_code
_entity_poly.pdbx_strand_id
1 'polypeptide(L)'
;MSLYLLRLGIGFMLLISGMNLTSKSLKYLVDKGLKQYAEIFSGYLFLEISIGIVSTIIVQSSSIVTVIIVALVNSGVINFRQSAGIIIGSNIGTTITTHIVTFNRAGFMLYFFLAGIFLYLINNQHCKNLSRVFIGFSFLFFSLNFLESNVFLKYNEKIIPIVKILCSNPLLSITAGIILTAILQSSSLTSIFLVLTARQSHIDLITAVFILIGVNIGTCTTSLIASLWAVREAKKAALFHLFFNVIGAIFIMSIFPIYINIIKYISPDEIGKQIANAHTMFNVLSAIIVLPFLDTILNLINKLLSEQRS
;
A
#
# COMPACT_ATOMS: atom_id res chain seq x y z
N MET A 1 6.00 29.93 10.45
CA MET A 1 5.39 28.60 10.73
C MET A 1 4.15 28.35 9.86
N SER A 2 3.22 29.30 9.74
CA SER A 2 1.95 29.14 8.99
C SER A 2 2.13 28.83 7.49
N LEU A 3 2.98 29.57 6.78
CA LEU A 3 3.17 29.36 5.32
C LEU A 3 3.82 28.01 4.98
N TYR A 4 4.63 27.46 5.88
CA TYR A 4 5.29 26.16 5.68
C TYR A 4 4.30 24.99 5.82
N LEU A 5 3.52 24.98 6.90
CA LEU A 5 2.47 23.98 7.11
C LEU A 5 1.45 24.04 5.98
N LEU A 6 1.15 25.25 5.47
CA LEU A 6 0.31 25.43 4.30
C LEU A 6 0.90 24.79 3.05
N ARG A 7 2.19 25.00 2.76
CA ARG A 7 2.87 24.35 1.61
C ARG A 7 2.89 22.84 1.74
N LEU A 8 3.23 22.29 2.91
CA LEU A 8 3.13 20.84 3.12
C LEU A 8 1.70 20.33 2.93
N GLY A 9 0.72 21.02 3.50
CA GLY A 9 -0.70 20.70 3.34
C GLY A 9 -1.12 20.67 1.87
N ILE A 10 -0.73 21.68 1.09
CA ILE A 10 -0.98 21.73 -0.36
C ILE A 10 -0.33 20.54 -1.07
N GLY A 11 0.94 20.25 -0.77
CA GLY A 11 1.64 19.11 -1.36
C GLY A 11 0.94 17.78 -1.09
N PHE A 12 0.57 17.52 0.17
CA PHE A 12 -0.19 16.31 0.52
C PHE A 12 -1.59 16.29 -0.07
N MET A 13 -2.30 17.42 -0.12
CA MET A 13 -3.62 17.49 -0.75
C MET A 13 -3.54 17.20 -2.25
N LEU A 14 -2.53 17.70 -2.95
CA LEU A 14 -2.28 17.38 -4.35
C LEU A 14 -1.95 15.88 -4.54
N LEU A 15 -1.11 15.31 -3.67
CA LEU A 15 -0.75 13.90 -3.69
C LEU A 15 -2.00 13.02 -3.50
N ILE A 16 -2.79 13.29 -2.46
CA ILE A 16 -4.03 12.59 -2.14
C ILE A 16 -5.05 12.76 -3.28
N SER A 17 -5.16 13.96 -3.85
CA SER A 17 -6.07 14.23 -4.96
C SER A 17 -5.68 13.43 -6.20
N GLY A 18 -4.39 13.40 -6.55
CA GLY A 18 -3.87 12.61 -7.67
C GLY A 18 -4.13 11.11 -7.49
N MET A 19 -3.85 10.58 -6.30
CA MET A 19 -4.14 9.19 -5.94
C MET A 19 -5.63 8.87 -5.98
N ASN A 20 -6.49 9.75 -5.46
CA ASN A 20 -7.94 9.55 -5.45
C ASN A 20 -8.55 9.61 -6.87
N LEU A 21 -8.10 10.55 -7.72
CA LEU A 21 -8.54 10.65 -9.11
C LEU A 21 -8.20 9.37 -9.88
N THR A 22 -6.96 8.89 -9.74
CA THR A 22 -6.45 7.66 -10.34
C THR A 22 -7.24 6.45 -9.83
N SER A 23 -7.28 6.27 -8.51
CA SER A 23 -7.91 5.12 -7.86
C SER A 23 -9.40 5.05 -8.15
N LYS A 24 -10.16 6.15 -8.06
CA LYS A 24 -11.61 6.15 -8.34
C LYS A 24 -11.92 5.84 -9.81
N SER A 25 -11.12 6.37 -10.73
CA SER A 25 -11.33 6.16 -12.16
C SER A 25 -11.01 4.72 -12.58
N LEU A 26 -10.01 4.10 -11.95
CA LEU A 26 -9.63 2.72 -12.20
C LEU A 26 -10.46 1.71 -11.39
N LYS A 27 -11.00 2.11 -10.23
CA LYS A 27 -11.87 1.26 -9.40
C LYS A 27 -13.10 0.78 -10.16
N TYR A 28 -13.71 1.61 -11.00
CA TYR A 28 -14.87 1.21 -11.80
C TYR A 28 -14.57 0.00 -12.72
N LEU A 29 -13.36 -0.09 -13.26
CA LEU A 29 -12.93 -1.21 -14.10
C LEU A 29 -12.81 -2.50 -13.28
N VAL A 30 -12.36 -2.37 -12.04
CA VAL A 30 -12.12 -3.49 -11.13
C VAL A 30 -13.40 -3.93 -10.41
N ASP A 31 -14.32 -3.04 -10.04
CA ASP A 31 -15.59 -3.39 -9.38
C ASP A 31 -16.45 -4.32 -10.25
N LYS A 32 -16.49 -4.09 -11.57
CA LYS A 32 -17.17 -5.00 -12.51
C LYS A 32 -16.38 -6.30 -12.75
N GLY A 33 -15.06 -6.18 -12.90
CA GLY A 33 -14.19 -7.31 -13.22
C GLY A 33 -14.01 -8.30 -12.07
N LEU A 34 -13.72 -7.83 -10.85
CA LEU A 34 -13.46 -8.69 -9.68
C LEU A 34 -14.63 -9.62 -9.38
N LYS A 35 -15.87 -9.14 -9.51
CA LYS A 35 -17.06 -9.97 -9.29
C LYS A 35 -17.11 -11.13 -10.31
N GLN A 36 -16.98 -10.81 -11.60
CA GLN A 36 -17.04 -11.80 -12.68
C GLN A 36 -15.84 -12.76 -12.65
N TYR A 37 -14.63 -12.24 -12.45
CA TYR A 37 -13.42 -13.05 -12.43
C TYR A 37 -13.33 -13.94 -11.20
N ALA A 38 -13.78 -13.49 -10.03
CA ALA A 38 -13.76 -14.33 -8.84
C ALA A 38 -14.77 -15.49 -8.91
N GLU A 39 -15.90 -15.31 -9.61
CA GLU A 39 -16.85 -16.39 -9.89
C GLU A 39 -16.24 -17.43 -10.86
N ILE A 40 -15.62 -16.97 -11.97
CA ILE A 40 -15.09 -17.84 -13.04
C ILE A 40 -13.82 -18.57 -12.64
N PHE A 41 -12.94 -17.92 -11.87
CA PHE A 41 -11.60 -18.42 -11.57
C PHE A 41 -11.48 -19.04 -10.18
N SER A 42 -12.61 -19.45 -9.63
CA SER A 42 -12.73 -20.08 -8.32
C SER A 42 -12.00 -21.42 -8.29
N GLY A 43 -11.10 -21.60 -7.31
CA GLY A 43 -10.48 -22.90 -7.00
C GLY A 43 -8.98 -23.03 -7.30
N TYR A 44 -8.34 -22.05 -7.94
CA TYR A 44 -6.89 -22.06 -8.19
C TYR A 44 -6.18 -20.91 -7.47
N LEU A 45 -5.42 -21.24 -6.41
CA LEU A 45 -4.73 -20.26 -5.55
C LEU A 45 -3.84 -19.27 -6.31
N PHE A 46 -3.11 -19.74 -7.32
CA PHE A 46 -2.26 -18.88 -8.15
C PHE A 46 -3.06 -17.79 -8.87
N LEU A 47 -4.27 -18.12 -9.29
CA LEU A 47 -5.15 -17.21 -10.01
C LEU A 47 -5.79 -16.19 -9.07
N GLU A 48 -6.17 -16.60 -7.86
CA GLU A 48 -6.60 -15.71 -6.79
C GLU A 48 -5.52 -14.66 -6.47
N ILE A 49 -4.27 -15.09 -6.31
CA ILE A 49 -3.11 -14.21 -6.09
C ILE A 49 -2.93 -13.26 -7.29
N SER A 50 -2.99 -13.78 -8.51
CA SER A 50 -2.85 -12.96 -9.73
C SER A 50 -3.94 -11.89 -9.83
N ILE A 51 -5.19 -12.24 -9.50
CA ILE A 51 -6.31 -11.31 -9.45
C ILE A 51 -6.02 -10.20 -8.43
N GLY A 52 -5.51 -10.55 -7.25
CA GLY A 52 -5.11 -9.57 -6.23
C GLY A 52 -4.02 -8.62 -6.71
N ILE A 53 -2.95 -9.16 -7.30
CA ILE A 53 -1.83 -8.38 -7.84
C ILE A 53 -2.34 -7.39 -8.90
N VAL A 54 -3.05 -7.90 -9.91
CA VAL A 54 -3.53 -7.09 -11.04
C VAL A 54 -4.52 -6.04 -10.56
N SER A 55 -5.47 -6.41 -9.70
CA SER A 55 -6.46 -5.48 -9.17
C SER A 55 -5.81 -4.36 -8.38
N THR A 56 -4.80 -4.67 -7.55
CA THR A 56 -4.10 -3.64 -6.79
C THR A 56 -3.17 -2.81 -7.66
N ILE A 57 -2.52 -3.36 -8.69
CA ILE A 57 -1.73 -2.56 -9.63
C ILE A 57 -2.63 -1.57 -10.37
N ILE A 58 -3.82 -2.01 -10.81
CA ILE A 58 -4.79 -1.16 -11.52
C ILE A 58 -5.35 -0.11 -10.55
N VAL A 59 -5.85 -0.48 -9.38
CA VAL A 59 -6.47 0.46 -8.44
C VAL A 59 -5.42 1.32 -7.72
N GLN A 60 -4.18 0.86 -7.61
CA GLN A 60 -3.08 1.44 -6.83
C GLN A 60 -3.32 1.50 -5.31
N SER A 61 -4.24 0.69 -4.81
CA SER A 61 -4.56 0.65 -3.39
C SER A 61 -4.99 -0.75 -2.97
N SER A 62 -4.13 -1.46 -2.21
CA SER A 62 -4.54 -2.71 -1.57
C SER A 62 -5.63 -2.46 -0.53
N SER A 63 -5.68 -1.31 0.13
CA SER A 63 -6.76 -0.97 1.06
C SER A 63 -8.13 -0.95 0.37
N ILE A 64 -8.25 -0.34 -0.82
CA ILE A 64 -9.51 -0.38 -1.57
C ILE A 64 -9.84 -1.82 -2.00
N VAL A 65 -8.86 -2.54 -2.54
CA VAL A 65 -9.07 -3.93 -2.99
C VAL A 65 -9.49 -4.82 -1.83
N THR A 66 -8.83 -4.76 -0.68
CA THR A 66 -9.18 -5.55 0.50
C THR A 66 -10.54 -5.18 1.08
N VAL A 67 -10.95 -3.92 1.04
CA VAL A 67 -12.32 -3.51 1.41
C VAL A 67 -13.36 -4.11 0.45
N ILE A 68 -13.08 -4.13 -0.86
CA ILE A 68 -13.94 -4.82 -1.84
C ILE A 68 -14.01 -6.32 -1.53
N ILE A 69 -12.88 -6.97 -1.23
CA ILE A 69 -12.83 -8.39 -0.87
C ILE A 69 -13.65 -8.68 0.38
N VAL A 70 -13.52 -7.87 1.44
CA VAL A 70 -14.36 -7.98 2.64
C VAL A 70 -15.84 -7.85 2.27
N ALA A 71 -16.21 -6.91 1.40
CA ALA A 71 -17.59 -6.74 0.94
C ALA A 71 -18.11 -7.92 0.10
N LEU A 72 -17.27 -8.51 -0.76
CA LEU A 72 -17.62 -9.68 -1.58
C LEU A 72 -17.77 -10.95 -0.74
N VAL A 73 -16.95 -11.13 0.29
CA VAL A 73 -17.13 -12.20 1.28
C VAL A 73 -18.41 -11.97 2.07
N ASN A 74 -18.69 -10.71 2.44
CA ASN A 74 -19.89 -10.36 3.20
C ASN A 74 -21.19 -10.64 2.44
N SER A 75 -21.19 -10.47 1.12
CA SER A 75 -22.33 -10.79 0.25
C SER A 75 -22.39 -12.24 -0.21
N GLY A 76 -21.40 -13.06 0.16
CA GLY A 76 -21.32 -14.48 -0.22
C GLY A 76 -20.91 -14.73 -1.68
N VAL A 77 -20.46 -13.70 -2.41
CA VAL A 77 -19.98 -13.84 -3.79
C VAL A 77 -18.68 -14.67 -3.84
N ILE A 78 -17.80 -14.47 -2.86
CA ILE A 78 -16.59 -15.27 -2.69
C ILE A 78 -16.54 -15.81 -1.27
N ASN A 79 -15.87 -16.94 -1.07
CA ASN A 79 -15.67 -17.51 0.26
C ASN A 79 -14.38 -16.99 0.92
N PHE A 80 -14.25 -17.24 2.22
CA PHE A 80 -13.07 -16.86 2.99
C PHE A 80 -11.76 -17.44 2.42
N ARG A 81 -11.77 -18.69 1.93
CA ARG A 81 -10.56 -19.33 1.37
C ARG A 81 -10.03 -18.62 0.14
N GLN A 82 -10.93 -18.21 -0.77
CA GLN A 82 -10.61 -17.47 -1.98
C GLN A 82 -10.11 -16.06 -1.65
N SER A 83 -10.75 -15.42 -0.67
CA SER A 83 -10.35 -14.09 -0.21
C SER A 83 -8.89 -14.04 0.24
N ALA A 84 -8.39 -15.13 0.83
CA ALA A 84 -7.01 -15.23 1.29
C ALA A 84 -5.99 -15.12 0.15
N GLY A 85 -6.20 -15.84 -0.95
CA GLY A 85 -5.33 -15.76 -2.14
C GLY A 85 -5.31 -14.35 -2.73
N ILE A 86 -6.48 -13.72 -2.85
CA ILE A 86 -6.58 -12.35 -3.38
C ILE A 86 -5.92 -11.32 -2.44
N ILE A 87 -6.07 -11.49 -1.12
CA ILE A 87 -5.40 -10.63 -0.13
C ILE A 87 -3.88 -10.74 -0.24
N ILE A 88 -3.31 -11.95 -0.34
CA ILE A 88 -1.86 -12.15 -0.56
C ILE A 88 -1.41 -11.39 -1.81
N GLY A 89 -2.13 -11.59 -2.91
CA GLY A 89 -1.83 -10.91 -4.18
C GLY A 89 -1.91 -9.38 -4.08
N SER A 90 -2.93 -8.85 -3.38
CA SER A 90 -3.10 -7.40 -3.22
C SER A 90 -1.94 -6.76 -2.46
N ASN A 91 -1.37 -7.46 -1.47
CA ASN A 91 -0.22 -6.98 -0.70
C ASN A 91 1.04 -6.89 -1.58
N ILE A 92 1.28 -7.89 -2.42
CA ILE A 92 2.33 -7.85 -3.45
C ILE A 92 2.10 -6.70 -4.43
N GLY A 93 0.87 -6.54 -4.94
CA GLY A 93 0.52 -5.52 -5.92
C GLY A 93 0.75 -4.08 -5.43
N THR A 94 0.54 -3.79 -4.15
CA THR A 94 0.72 -2.42 -3.58
C THR A 94 2.14 -1.90 -3.74
N THR A 95 3.12 -2.80 -3.85
CA THR A 95 4.55 -2.43 -3.95
C THR A 95 4.85 -1.58 -5.19
N ILE A 96 4.04 -1.70 -6.25
CA ILE A 96 4.19 -0.90 -7.47
C ILE A 96 4.09 0.60 -7.21
N THR A 97 3.28 1.02 -6.22
CA THR A 97 3.10 2.45 -5.91
C THR A 97 4.37 3.07 -5.37
N THR A 98 5.14 2.31 -4.60
CA THR A 98 6.44 2.77 -4.08
C THR A 98 7.46 2.86 -5.21
N HIS A 99 7.46 1.90 -6.14
CA HIS A 99 8.31 1.94 -7.34
C HIS A 99 8.00 3.13 -8.24
N ILE A 100 6.72 3.47 -8.43
CA ILE A 100 6.30 4.61 -9.25
C ILE A 100 6.99 5.91 -8.82
N VAL A 101 7.19 6.11 -7.52
CA VAL A 101 7.82 7.31 -6.94
C VAL A 101 9.35 7.33 -7.11
N THR A 102 9.94 6.18 -7.42
CA THR A 102 11.39 6.08 -7.66
C THR A 102 11.81 6.41 -9.08
N PHE A 103 10.89 6.38 -10.06
CA PHE A 103 11.20 6.69 -11.46
C PHE A 103 11.62 8.15 -11.65
N ASN A 104 12.36 8.44 -12.72
CA ASN A 104 12.77 9.80 -13.07
C ASN A 104 11.55 10.63 -13.51
N ARG A 105 11.24 11.69 -12.75
CA ARG A 105 9.95 12.40 -12.78
C ARG A 105 9.85 13.52 -13.82
N ALA A 106 10.97 14.04 -14.30
CA ALA A 106 11.00 15.33 -15.01
C ALA A 106 10.20 15.33 -16.33
N GLY A 107 10.14 14.20 -17.04
CA GLY A 107 9.35 14.07 -18.27
C GLY A 107 7.91 13.60 -18.04
N PHE A 108 7.71 12.58 -17.20
CA PHE A 108 6.41 11.91 -17.07
C PHE A 108 5.29 12.84 -16.62
N MET A 109 5.55 13.75 -15.68
CA MET A 109 4.53 14.68 -15.17
C MET A 109 3.82 15.46 -16.29
N LEU A 110 4.60 15.98 -17.25
CA LEU A 110 4.08 16.78 -18.37
C LEU A 110 3.37 15.92 -19.41
N TYR A 111 3.94 14.75 -19.75
CA TYR A 111 3.30 13.82 -20.68
C TYR A 111 1.94 13.34 -20.16
N PHE A 112 1.86 12.99 -18.88
CA PHE A 112 0.61 12.61 -18.23
C PHE A 112 -0.39 13.76 -18.23
N PHE A 113 0.04 15.00 -17.99
CA PHE A 113 -0.83 16.16 -18.02
C PHE A 113 -1.41 16.42 -19.42
N LEU A 114 -0.55 16.46 -20.44
CA LEU A 114 -0.95 16.72 -21.83
C LEU A 114 -1.87 15.65 -22.37
N ALA A 115 -1.54 14.37 -22.15
CA ALA A 115 -2.42 13.25 -22.52
C ALA A 115 -3.76 13.32 -21.78
N GLY A 116 -3.74 13.68 -20.50
CA GLY A 116 -4.95 13.89 -19.70
C GLY A 116 -5.85 14.98 -20.27
N ILE A 117 -5.31 16.16 -20.58
CA ILE A 117 -6.07 17.26 -21.20
C ILE A 117 -6.62 16.83 -22.56
N PHE A 118 -5.78 16.24 -23.42
CA PHE A 118 -6.19 15.79 -24.74
C PHE A 118 -7.38 14.82 -24.67
N LEU A 119 -7.29 13.80 -23.82
CA LEU A 119 -8.37 12.83 -23.59
C LEU A 119 -9.64 13.47 -22.99
N TYR A 120 -9.49 14.51 -22.16
CA TYR A 120 -10.62 15.22 -21.56
C TYR A 120 -11.43 16.01 -22.60
N LEU A 121 -10.75 16.57 -23.61
CA LEU A 121 -11.38 17.33 -24.69
C LEU A 121 -12.20 16.45 -25.65
N ILE A 122 -11.92 15.14 -25.69
CA ILE A 122 -12.71 14.18 -26.47
C ILE A 122 -14.07 13.98 -25.77
N ASN A 123 -15.16 14.22 -26.50
CA ASN A 123 -16.53 14.08 -25.97
C ASN A 123 -16.99 12.61 -25.86
N ASN A 124 -16.22 11.79 -25.15
CA ASN A 124 -16.48 10.38 -24.91
C ASN A 124 -16.27 10.05 -23.42
N GLN A 125 -17.21 9.34 -22.79
CA GLN A 125 -17.16 9.06 -21.36
C GLN A 125 -15.97 8.19 -20.95
N HIS A 126 -15.55 7.23 -21.78
CA HIS A 126 -14.36 6.43 -21.54
C HIS A 126 -13.09 7.29 -21.61
N CYS A 127 -12.99 8.19 -22.58
CA CYS A 127 -11.88 9.14 -22.68
C CYS A 127 -11.84 10.09 -21.47
N LYS A 128 -12.99 10.57 -21.01
CA LYS A 128 -13.11 11.39 -19.78
C LYS A 128 -12.75 10.64 -18.49
N ASN A 129 -12.97 9.32 -18.44
CA ASN A 129 -12.51 8.51 -17.31
C ASN A 129 -10.99 8.29 -17.38
N LEU A 130 -10.46 8.02 -18.58
CA LEU A 130 -9.04 7.84 -18.79
C LEU A 130 -8.26 9.16 -18.54
N SER A 131 -8.80 10.31 -18.93
CA SER A 131 -8.18 11.61 -18.66
C SER A 131 -7.96 11.86 -17.17
N ARG A 132 -8.91 11.48 -16.32
CA ARG A 132 -8.77 11.59 -14.85
C ARG A 132 -7.62 10.74 -14.31
N VAL A 133 -7.35 9.58 -14.91
CA VAL A 133 -6.19 8.73 -14.57
C VAL A 133 -4.90 9.47 -14.91
N PHE A 134 -4.79 9.98 -16.14
CA PHE A 134 -3.61 10.70 -16.61
C PHE A 134 -3.36 12.00 -15.82
N ILE A 135 -4.40 12.80 -15.57
CA ILE A 135 -4.33 14.00 -14.72
C ILE A 135 -3.96 13.62 -13.28
N GLY A 136 -4.52 12.52 -12.76
CA GLY A 136 -4.21 12.00 -11.43
C GLY A 136 -2.73 11.66 -11.25
N PHE A 137 -2.13 10.96 -12.22
CA PHE A 137 -0.68 10.71 -12.24
C PHE A 137 0.14 11.99 -12.34
N SER A 138 -0.29 12.96 -13.15
CA SER A 138 0.38 14.26 -13.23
C SER A 138 0.41 14.97 -11.87
N PHE A 139 -0.73 15.03 -11.18
CA PHE A 139 -0.83 15.59 -9.83
C PHE A 139 0.02 14.84 -8.83
N LEU A 140 0.07 13.50 -8.92
CA LEU A 140 0.95 12.68 -8.10
C LEU A 140 2.41 13.09 -8.30
N PHE A 141 2.94 13.08 -9.54
CA PHE A 141 4.33 13.46 -9.79
C PHE A 141 4.63 14.92 -9.44
N PHE A 142 3.71 15.85 -9.73
CA PHE A 142 3.84 17.25 -9.36
C PHE A 142 3.94 17.42 -7.84
N SER A 143 3.05 16.75 -7.09
CA SER A 143 3.05 16.81 -5.64
C SER A 143 4.34 16.28 -5.01
N LEU A 144 4.95 15.24 -5.60
CA LEU A 144 6.24 14.71 -5.14
C LEU A 144 7.34 15.73 -5.30
N ASN A 145 7.45 16.37 -6.47
CA ASN A 145 8.44 17.42 -6.71
C ASN A 145 8.21 18.60 -5.75
N PHE A 146 6.95 19.00 -5.57
CA PHE A 146 6.58 20.08 -4.68
C PHE A 146 6.90 19.77 -3.21
N LEU A 147 6.61 18.55 -2.75
CA LEU A 147 6.94 18.10 -1.40
C LEU A 147 8.47 18.04 -1.23
N GLU A 148 9.23 17.47 -2.17
CA GLU A 148 10.70 17.45 -2.06
C GLU A 148 11.31 18.85 -1.94
N SER A 149 10.84 19.81 -2.75
CA SER A 149 11.35 21.18 -2.71
C SER A 149 10.95 21.95 -1.44
N ASN A 150 9.91 21.51 -0.73
CA ASN A 150 9.34 22.24 0.42
C ASN A 150 9.50 21.54 1.77
N VAL A 151 9.76 20.23 1.82
CA VAL A 151 10.04 19.53 3.09
C VAL A 151 11.36 20.05 3.70
N PHE A 152 12.28 20.60 2.90
CA PHE A 152 13.64 20.99 3.29
C PHE A 152 13.80 22.09 4.35
N LEU A 153 12.78 22.88 4.74
CA LEU A 153 13.07 24.20 5.37
C LEU A 153 12.71 24.41 6.85
N LYS A 154 12.62 23.33 7.62
CA LYS A 154 13.06 23.27 9.02
C LYS A 154 12.78 21.86 9.52
N TYR A 155 13.82 21.06 9.68
CA TYR A 155 13.84 20.11 10.78
C TYR A 155 13.61 20.96 12.03
N ASN A 156 12.34 21.08 12.42
CA ASN A 156 11.96 21.87 13.57
C ASN A 156 12.71 21.24 14.74
N GLU A 157 13.23 22.03 15.68
CA GLU A 157 13.94 21.49 16.85
C GLU A 157 13.08 20.46 17.61
N LYS A 158 11.75 20.51 17.43
CA LYS A 158 10.78 19.55 17.96
C LYS A 158 10.70 18.20 17.24
N ILE A 159 11.08 18.11 15.97
CA ILE A 159 11.00 16.87 15.15
C ILE A 159 12.32 16.09 15.25
N ILE A 160 13.46 16.76 15.40
CA ILE A 160 14.78 16.11 15.52
C ILE A 160 14.81 15.04 16.63
N PRO A 161 14.31 15.29 17.86
CA PRO A 161 14.32 14.29 18.92
C PRO A 161 13.47 13.07 18.57
N ILE A 162 12.31 13.28 17.95
CA ILE A 162 11.42 12.20 17.51
C ILE A 162 12.15 11.31 16.50
N VAL A 163 12.78 11.90 15.49
CA VAL A 163 13.49 11.12 14.48
C VAL A 163 14.70 10.39 15.08
N LYS A 164 15.47 11.02 15.98
CA LYS A 164 16.57 10.33 16.70
C LYS A 164 16.09 9.13 17.52
N ILE A 165 14.94 9.25 18.18
CA ILE A 165 14.33 8.14 18.94
C ILE A 165 13.94 7.01 17.99
N LEU A 166 13.31 7.33 16.84
CA LEU A 166 12.96 6.32 15.84
C LEU A 166 14.20 5.61 15.30
N CYS A 167 15.25 6.35 14.96
CA CYS A 167 16.49 5.78 14.42
C CYS A 167 17.23 4.87 15.41
N SER A 168 17.05 5.07 16.72
CA SER A 168 17.71 4.27 17.75
C SER A 168 16.89 3.06 18.21
N ASN A 169 15.60 2.99 17.87
CA ASN A 169 14.71 1.93 18.37
C ASN A 169 13.86 1.31 17.24
N PRO A 170 14.20 0.08 16.81
CA PRO A 170 13.46 -0.66 15.78
C PRO A 170 11.97 -0.82 16.06
N LEU A 171 11.59 -1.12 17.31
CA LEU A 171 10.19 -1.33 17.68
C LEU A 171 9.40 -0.03 17.59
N LEU A 172 10.00 1.10 18.03
CA LEU A 172 9.35 2.40 17.88
C LEU A 172 9.17 2.78 16.40
N SER A 173 10.16 2.49 15.55
CA SER A 173 10.04 2.66 14.10
C SER A 173 8.88 1.84 13.50
N ILE A 174 8.76 0.57 13.86
CA ILE A 174 7.63 -0.27 13.43
C ILE A 174 6.30 0.32 13.91
N THR A 175 6.21 0.71 15.19
CA THR A 175 4.96 1.30 15.72
C THR A 175 4.60 2.62 15.03
N ALA A 176 5.58 3.44 14.67
CA ALA A 176 5.36 4.66 13.93
C ALA A 176 4.76 4.38 12.54
N GLY A 177 5.26 3.35 11.84
CA GLY A 177 4.69 2.90 10.57
C GLY A 177 3.23 2.42 10.69
N ILE A 178 2.94 1.64 11.75
CA ILE A 178 1.58 1.16 12.04
C ILE A 178 0.64 2.36 12.27
N ILE A 179 1.01 3.25 13.18
CA ILE A 179 0.19 4.41 13.57
C ILE A 179 -0.01 5.35 12.38
N LEU A 180 1.07 5.68 11.67
CA LEU A 180 1.00 6.61 10.54
C LEU A 180 0.11 6.05 9.43
N THR A 181 0.24 4.77 9.12
CA THR A 181 -0.61 4.12 8.11
C THR A 181 -2.05 3.99 8.56
N ALA A 182 -2.30 3.70 9.84
CA ALA A 182 -3.64 3.65 10.41
C ALA A 182 -4.32 5.02 10.42
N ILE A 183 -3.59 6.10 10.69
CA ILE A 183 -4.15 7.47 10.65
C ILE A 183 -4.43 7.87 9.19
N LEU A 184 -3.47 7.65 8.29
CA LEU A 184 -3.60 8.02 6.88
C LEU A 184 -4.52 7.09 6.10
N GLN A 185 -4.83 5.90 6.64
CA GLN A 185 -5.59 4.82 6.01
C GLN A 185 -5.06 4.47 4.60
N SER A 186 -3.75 4.66 4.39
CA SER A 186 -3.09 4.50 3.09
C SER A 186 -1.61 4.20 3.26
N SER A 187 -1.23 2.96 2.97
CA SER A 187 0.17 2.54 2.98
C SER A 187 0.99 3.12 1.83
N SER A 188 0.35 3.36 0.68
CA SER A 188 0.99 4.07 -0.43
C SER A 188 1.38 5.50 -0.02
N LEU A 189 0.48 6.27 0.61
CA LEU A 189 0.84 7.63 1.11
C LEU A 189 1.99 7.56 2.12
N THR A 190 1.92 6.59 3.04
CA THR A 190 2.93 6.43 4.09
C THR A 190 4.30 6.03 3.53
N SER A 191 4.33 5.09 2.58
CA SER A 191 5.55 4.64 1.90
C SER A 191 6.16 5.74 1.04
N ILE A 192 5.33 6.55 0.38
CA ILE A 192 5.80 7.71 -0.38
C ILE A 192 6.44 8.73 0.55
N PHE A 193 5.77 9.08 1.65
CA PHE A 193 6.33 9.98 2.65
C PHE A 193 7.67 9.47 3.21
N LEU A 194 7.77 8.16 3.41
CA LEU A 194 9.00 7.51 3.83
C LEU A 194 10.15 7.65 2.81
N VAL A 195 9.88 7.40 1.52
CA VAL A 195 10.87 7.58 0.45
C VAL A 195 11.35 9.03 0.38
N LEU A 196 10.43 9.99 0.50
CA LEU A 196 10.73 11.42 0.47
C LEU A 196 11.64 11.83 1.64
N THR A 197 11.33 11.40 2.86
CA THR A 197 12.11 11.72 4.05
C THR A 197 13.49 11.05 4.04
N ALA A 198 13.58 9.82 3.54
CA ALA A 198 14.86 9.11 3.40
C ALA A 198 15.77 9.76 2.35
N ARG A 199 15.24 10.18 1.19
CA ARG A 199 16.02 10.92 0.16
C ARG A 199 16.63 12.21 0.68
N GLN A 200 16.00 12.83 1.66
CA GLN A 200 16.50 14.05 2.31
C GLN A 200 17.46 13.77 3.47
N SER A 201 17.92 12.53 3.63
CA SER A 201 18.82 12.10 4.70
C SER A 201 18.27 12.35 6.10
N HIS A 202 16.95 12.44 6.25
CA HIS A 202 16.31 12.65 7.55
C HIS A 202 16.22 11.35 8.35
N ILE A 203 16.05 10.23 7.66
CA ILE A 203 16.08 8.87 8.20
C ILE A 203 17.03 8.03 7.34
N ASP A 204 17.71 7.09 7.95
CA ASP A 204 18.55 6.14 7.23
C ASP A 204 17.72 4.97 6.68
N LEU A 205 18.36 4.13 5.84
CA LEU A 205 17.70 2.96 5.25
C LEU A 205 17.14 2.01 6.31
N ILE A 206 17.88 1.79 7.41
CA ILE A 206 17.49 0.84 8.45
C ILE A 206 16.19 1.30 9.12
N THR A 207 16.13 2.56 9.54
CA THR A 207 14.93 3.18 10.11
C THR A 207 13.78 3.14 9.12
N ALA A 208 14.05 3.46 7.85
CA ALA A 208 13.03 3.44 6.82
C ALA A 208 12.41 2.04 6.66
N VAL A 209 13.24 0.99 6.62
CA VAL A 209 12.75 -0.39 6.51
C VAL A 209 11.95 -0.81 7.74
N PHE A 210 12.35 -0.44 8.97
CA PHE A 210 11.55 -0.73 10.15
C PHE A 210 10.18 -0.04 10.12
N ILE A 211 10.13 1.23 9.72
CA ILE A 211 8.86 1.93 9.50
C ILE A 211 8.03 1.19 8.43
N LEU A 212 8.65 0.78 7.33
CA LEU A 212 7.98 0.07 6.23
C LEU A 212 7.39 -1.28 6.67
N ILE A 213 8.04 -2.02 7.56
CA ILE A 213 7.46 -3.22 8.19
C ILE A 213 6.17 -2.85 8.93
N GLY A 214 6.20 -1.76 9.69
CA GLY A 214 5.02 -1.20 10.34
C GLY A 214 3.92 -0.76 9.38
N VAL A 215 4.28 -0.19 8.23
CA VAL A 215 3.33 0.21 7.17
C VAL A 215 2.53 -0.98 6.64
N ASN A 216 3.18 -2.12 6.43
CA ASN A 216 2.50 -3.35 5.98
C ASN A 216 1.48 -3.83 7.02
N ILE A 217 1.84 -3.85 8.32
CA ILE A 217 0.90 -4.19 9.39
C ILE A 217 -0.24 -3.16 9.47
N GLY A 218 0.07 -1.86 9.47
CA GLY A 218 -0.91 -0.77 9.57
C GLY A 218 -1.91 -0.73 8.41
N THR A 219 -1.56 -1.28 7.24
CA THR A 219 -2.49 -1.42 6.09
C THR A 219 -3.74 -2.22 6.47
N CYS A 220 -3.63 -3.14 7.43
CA CYS A 220 -4.73 -4.00 7.86
C CYS A 220 -5.85 -3.23 8.56
N THR A 221 -5.59 -2.01 9.06
CA THR A 221 -6.59 -1.19 9.76
C THR A 221 -7.83 -0.94 8.89
N THR A 222 -7.67 -0.70 7.58
CA THR A 222 -8.80 -0.44 6.67
C THR A 222 -9.73 -1.65 6.56
N SER A 223 -9.16 -2.86 6.41
CA SER A 223 -9.96 -4.09 6.31
C SER A 223 -10.59 -4.47 7.64
N LEU A 224 -9.89 -4.24 8.77
CA LEU A 224 -10.44 -4.48 10.09
C LEU A 224 -11.65 -3.59 10.34
N ILE A 225 -11.54 -2.28 10.08
CA ILE A 225 -12.66 -1.33 10.18
C ILE A 225 -13.81 -1.73 9.27
N ALA A 226 -13.53 -2.07 8.00
CA ALA A 226 -14.56 -2.48 7.04
C ALA A 226 -15.31 -3.75 7.48
N SER A 227 -14.67 -4.63 8.25
CA SER A 227 -15.26 -5.89 8.72
C SER A 227 -16.02 -5.80 10.05
N LEU A 228 -15.95 -4.67 10.78
CA LEU A 228 -16.50 -4.55 12.14
C LEU A 228 -17.98 -4.97 12.23
N TRP A 229 -18.78 -4.54 11.26
CA TRP A 229 -20.22 -4.81 11.17
C TRP A 229 -20.58 -5.86 10.11
N ALA A 230 -19.59 -6.57 9.59
CA ALA A 230 -19.78 -7.58 8.56
C ALA A 230 -20.10 -8.96 9.17
N VAL A 231 -20.59 -9.87 8.32
CA VAL A 231 -20.77 -11.28 8.67
C VAL A 231 -19.43 -11.92 9.04
N ARG A 232 -19.51 -13.06 9.73
CA ARG A 232 -18.35 -13.71 10.31
C ARG A 232 -17.27 -14.09 9.29
N GLU A 233 -17.66 -14.56 8.10
CA GLU A 233 -16.69 -14.87 7.03
C GLU A 233 -15.88 -13.65 6.59
N ALA A 234 -16.49 -12.46 6.55
CA ALA A 234 -15.82 -11.22 6.19
C ALA A 234 -14.84 -10.76 7.28
N LYS A 235 -15.16 -10.99 8.57
CA LYS A 235 -14.24 -10.80 9.69
C LYS A 235 -13.04 -11.73 9.62
N LYS A 236 -13.23 -12.99 9.21
CA LYS A 236 -12.12 -13.94 8.97
C LYS A 236 -11.17 -13.42 7.89
N ALA A 237 -11.70 -12.90 6.78
CA ALA A 237 -10.88 -12.32 5.71
C ALA A 237 -10.01 -11.14 6.20
N ALA A 238 -10.58 -10.24 7.00
CA ALA A 238 -9.84 -9.13 7.60
C ALA A 238 -8.78 -9.60 8.62
N LEU A 239 -9.09 -10.62 9.44
CA LEU A 239 -8.10 -11.24 10.32
C LEU A 239 -6.98 -11.92 9.54
N PHE A 240 -7.29 -12.62 8.44
CA PHE A 240 -6.27 -13.23 7.60
C PHE A 240 -5.30 -12.18 7.06
N HIS A 241 -5.80 -11.03 6.62
CA HIS A 241 -4.96 -9.91 6.19
C HIS A 241 -3.99 -9.45 7.28
N LEU A 242 -4.47 -9.35 8.54
CA LEU A 242 -3.63 -9.02 9.69
C LEU A 242 -2.58 -10.09 9.98
N PHE A 243 -2.99 -11.36 10.03
CA PHE A 243 -2.08 -12.49 10.28
C PHE A 243 -0.99 -12.57 9.20
N PHE A 244 -1.36 -12.41 7.92
CA PHE A 244 -0.40 -12.38 6.81
C PHE A 244 0.71 -11.35 7.03
N ASN A 245 0.34 -10.10 7.34
CA ASN A 245 1.30 -9.02 7.53
C ASN A 245 2.13 -9.16 8.82
N VAL A 246 1.52 -9.67 9.91
CA VAL A 246 2.24 -9.91 11.17
C VAL A 246 3.25 -11.06 11.04
N ILE A 247 2.87 -12.17 10.41
CA ILE A 247 3.79 -13.29 10.14
C ILE A 247 4.95 -12.81 9.25
N GLY A 248 4.63 -12.05 8.20
CA GLY A 248 5.63 -11.42 7.34
C GLY A 248 6.62 -10.55 8.12
N ALA A 249 6.10 -9.69 9.01
CA ALA A 249 6.92 -8.83 9.86
C ALA A 249 7.86 -9.64 10.78
N ILE A 250 7.35 -10.65 11.48
CA ILE A 250 8.15 -11.51 12.35
C ILE A 250 9.24 -12.23 11.55
N PHE A 251 8.90 -12.75 10.37
CA PHE A 251 9.85 -13.44 9.50
C PHE A 251 10.97 -12.49 9.03
N ILE A 252 10.63 -11.33 8.48
CA ILE A 252 11.62 -10.35 8.01
C ILE A 252 12.50 -9.84 9.16
N MET A 253 11.93 -9.61 10.34
CA MET A 253 12.73 -9.24 11.52
C MET A 253 13.74 -10.32 11.90
N SER A 254 13.38 -11.60 11.76
CA SER A 254 14.27 -12.73 12.09
C SER A 254 15.47 -12.83 11.12
N ILE A 255 15.32 -12.34 9.89
CA ILE A 255 16.38 -12.36 8.85
C ILE A 255 16.91 -10.96 8.51
N PHE A 256 16.66 -9.96 9.36
CA PHE A 256 16.84 -8.54 9.04
C PHE A 256 18.24 -8.16 8.51
N PRO A 257 19.37 -8.64 9.10
CA PRO A 257 20.70 -8.29 8.59
C PRO A 257 20.92 -8.77 7.15
N ILE A 258 20.50 -10.00 6.83
CA ILE A 258 20.59 -10.59 5.49
C ILE A 258 19.71 -9.79 4.53
N TYR A 259 18.48 -9.52 4.95
CA TYR A 259 17.49 -8.76 4.21
C TYR A 259 18.00 -7.37 3.77
N ILE A 260 18.58 -6.61 4.70
CA ILE A 260 19.16 -5.29 4.40
C ILE A 260 20.36 -5.38 3.45
N ASN A 261 21.22 -6.38 3.61
CA ASN A 261 22.38 -6.56 2.74
C ASN A 261 21.96 -6.86 1.29
N ILE A 262 20.94 -7.71 1.11
CA ILE A 262 20.37 -7.98 -0.22
C ILE A 262 19.80 -6.69 -0.85
N ILE A 263 19.06 -5.89 -0.08
CA ILE A 263 18.51 -4.62 -0.58
C ILE A 263 19.62 -3.67 -1.06
N LYS A 264 20.68 -3.51 -0.26
CA LYS A 264 21.83 -2.66 -0.61
C LYS A 264 22.56 -3.17 -1.84
N TYR A 265 22.64 -4.49 -2.02
CA TYR A 265 23.27 -5.12 -3.18
C TYR A 265 22.46 -4.93 -4.47
N ILE A 266 21.14 -5.08 -4.43
CA ILE A 266 20.27 -4.96 -5.62
C ILE A 266 20.18 -3.51 -6.13
N SER A 267 20.27 -2.52 -5.25
CA SER A 267 20.17 -1.11 -5.62
C SER A 267 21.18 -0.27 -4.85
N PRO A 268 22.47 -0.34 -5.24
CA PRO A 268 23.50 0.46 -4.59
C PRO A 268 23.18 1.95 -4.76
N ASP A 269 23.46 2.73 -3.72
CA ASP A 269 23.46 4.20 -3.69
C ASP A 269 22.14 4.92 -4.05
N GLU A 270 21.02 4.20 -4.18
CA GLU A 270 19.71 4.76 -4.54
C GLU A 270 18.66 4.46 -3.47
N ILE A 271 18.62 5.26 -2.39
CA ILE A 271 17.79 4.99 -1.20
C ILE A 271 16.29 4.82 -1.52
N GLY A 272 15.77 5.55 -2.52
CA GLY A 272 14.38 5.40 -2.94
C GLY A 272 14.11 4.01 -3.54
N LYS A 273 15.01 3.51 -4.40
CA LYS A 273 14.91 2.16 -4.97
C LYS A 273 15.14 1.09 -3.91
N GLN A 274 16.05 1.32 -2.96
CA GLN A 274 16.26 0.42 -1.83
C GLN A 274 14.98 0.25 -1.00
N ILE A 275 14.27 1.34 -0.69
CA ILE A 275 12.99 1.27 0.04
C ILE A 275 11.91 0.57 -0.80
N ALA A 276 11.81 0.85 -2.10
CA ALA A 276 10.84 0.20 -2.99
C ALA A 276 11.10 -1.33 -3.13
N ASN A 277 12.37 -1.72 -3.25
CA ASN A 277 12.78 -3.11 -3.29
C ASN A 277 12.57 -3.80 -1.94
N ALA A 278 12.84 -3.12 -0.83
CA ALA A 278 12.47 -3.61 0.49
C ALA A 278 10.96 -3.87 0.56
N HIS A 279 10.14 -2.92 0.13
CA HIS A 279 8.68 -3.10 0.15
C HIS A 279 8.24 -4.34 -0.65
N THR A 280 8.83 -4.52 -1.83
CA THR A 280 8.56 -5.66 -2.72
C THR A 280 8.99 -6.98 -2.07
N MET A 281 10.23 -7.02 -1.59
CA MET A 281 10.82 -8.21 -1.00
C MET A 281 10.10 -8.62 0.28
N PHE A 282 9.68 -7.67 1.13
CA PHE A 282 8.81 -7.92 2.28
C PHE A 282 7.56 -8.69 1.88
N ASN A 283 6.79 -8.17 0.91
CA ASN A 283 5.50 -8.74 0.54
C ASN A 283 5.63 -10.09 -0.17
N VAL A 284 6.64 -10.23 -1.04
CA VAL A 284 6.91 -11.50 -1.73
C VAL A 284 7.40 -12.57 -0.76
N LEU A 285 8.34 -12.25 0.14
CA LEU A 285 8.80 -13.21 1.15
C LEU A 285 7.69 -13.57 2.14
N SER A 286 6.84 -12.62 2.50
CA SER A 286 5.65 -12.87 3.33
C SER A 286 4.69 -13.85 2.65
N ALA A 287 4.47 -13.71 1.34
CA ALA A 287 3.71 -14.69 0.57
C ALA A 287 4.39 -16.06 0.57
N ILE A 288 5.69 -16.14 0.28
CA ILE A 288 6.44 -17.40 0.24
C ILE A 288 6.37 -18.14 1.58
N ILE A 289 6.49 -17.44 2.71
CA ILE A 289 6.43 -18.08 4.03
C ILE A 289 5.01 -18.44 4.44
N VAL A 290 3.99 -17.67 4.06
CA VAL A 290 2.59 -17.95 4.43
C VAL A 290 1.98 -19.08 3.59
N LEU A 291 2.33 -19.16 2.30
CA LEU A 291 1.69 -20.09 1.35
C LEU A 291 1.72 -21.57 1.80
N PRO A 292 2.85 -22.13 2.27
CA PRO A 292 2.91 -23.50 2.77
C PRO A 292 2.01 -23.77 3.99
N PHE A 293 1.73 -22.74 4.80
CA PHE A 293 0.93 -22.83 6.02
C PHE A 293 -0.47 -22.23 5.85
N LEU A 294 -0.89 -21.96 4.61
CA LEU A 294 -2.10 -21.21 4.33
C LEU A 294 -3.33 -21.88 4.96
N ASP A 295 -3.53 -23.17 4.70
CA ASP A 295 -4.70 -23.89 5.25
C ASP A 295 -4.63 -23.99 6.79
N THR A 296 -3.44 -24.08 7.38
CA THR A 296 -3.24 -24.05 8.83
C THR A 296 -3.67 -22.72 9.43
N ILE A 297 -3.28 -21.60 8.82
CA ILE A 297 -3.65 -20.25 9.26
C ILE A 297 -5.15 -20.04 9.13
N LEU A 298 -5.76 -20.50 8.03
CA LEU A 298 -7.20 -20.38 7.82
C LEU A 298 -7.99 -21.22 8.85
N ASN A 299 -7.50 -22.41 9.19
CA ASN A 299 -8.09 -23.24 10.23
C ASN A 299 -7.95 -22.61 11.63
N LEU A 300 -6.81 -21.98 11.92
CA LEU A 300 -6.63 -21.22 13.16
C LEU A 300 -7.64 -20.07 13.26
N ILE A 301 -7.80 -19.28 12.19
CA ILE A 301 -8.77 -18.18 12.14
C ILE A 301 -10.21 -18.69 12.26
N ASN A 302 -10.52 -19.82 11.63
CA ASN A 302 -11.82 -20.48 11.79
C ASN A 302 -12.12 -20.81 13.25
N LYS A 303 -11.13 -21.34 13.99
CA LYS A 303 -11.23 -21.65 15.42
C LYS A 303 -11.37 -20.39 16.28
N LEU A 304 -10.55 -19.37 16.03
CA LEU A 304 -10.59 -18.12 16.79
C LEU A 304 -11.95 -17.42 16.73
N LEU A 305 -12.66 -17.55 15.61
CA LEU A 305 -14.00 -16.99 15.47
C LEU A 305 -15.11 -18.02 15.71
N SER A 306 -14.83 -19.31 15.98
CA SER A 306 -15.86 -20.38 16.13
C SER A 306 -16.74 -20.33 17.35
N GLU A 307 -16.44 -19.46 18.29
CA GLU A 307 -17.18 -19.39 19.54
C GLU A 307 -18.03 -18.13 19.59
N GLN A 308 -19.23 -18.24 19.04
CA GLN A 308 -20.44 -17.57 19.53
C GLN A 308 -21.65 -18.23 18.87
N ARG A 309 -22.22 -19.24 19.56
CA ARG A 309 -23.63 -19.57 19.39
C ARG A 309 -24.41 -18.42 20.02
N SER A 310 -25.00 -17.56 19.20
CA SER A 310 -26.18 -16.81 19.60
C SER A 310 -27.37 -17.74 19.64
#